data_AF-A0AAW2DCH3-F1
#
_entry.id   AF-A0AAW2DCH3-F1
#
_cell.length_a   1.000
_cell.length_b   1.000
_cell.length_c   1.000
_cell.angle_alpha   90.00
_cell.angle_beta   90.00
_cell.angle_gamma   90.00
#
_symmetry.space_group_name_H-M   'P 1'
#
loop_
_entity.id
_entity.type
_entity.pdbx_description
1 polymer ?
#
loop_
_entity_poly.entity_id
_entity_poly.type
_entity_poly.pdbx_seq_one_letter_code
_entity_poly.pdbx_strand_id
1 'polypeptide(L)' 'MIVDAVLGVSCPQASIYNIITSIGQKVQAFKSFQLSHVKRTRNRPAHILAQHAKNINNYVTWIEENPAFFESALAQDVLL' A
#
# COMPACT_ATOMS: atom_id res chain seq x y z
N MET A 1 -14.28 -5.85 -5.57
CA MET A 1 -12.85 -5.82 -5.17
C MET A 1 -12.56 -4.50 -4.44
N ILE A 2 -11.49 -4.36 -3.63
CA ILE A 2 -11.19 -3.06 -2.97
C ILE A 2 -11.06 -1.93 -3.99
N VAL A 3 -10.41 -2.21 -5.14
CA VAL A 3 -10.28 -1.26 -6.25
C VAL A 3 -11.65 -0.77 -6.73
N ASP A 4 -12.59 -1.67 -7.01
CA ASP A 4 -13.95 -1.31 -7.45
C ASP A 4 -14.69 -0.46 -6.43
N ALA A 5 -14.49 -0.71 -5.13
CA ALA A 5 -15.10 0.07 -4.06
C ALA A 5 -14.53 1.49 -3.98
N VAL A 6 -13.23 1.67 -4.19
CA VAL A 6 -12.61 3.00 -4.27
C VAL A 6 -13.04 3.73 -5.55
N LEU A 7 -13.23 3.02 -6.66
CA LEU A 7 -13.72 3.58 -7.92
C LEU A 7 -15.24 3.83 -7.93
N GLY A 8 -15.96 3.51 -6.85
CA GLY A 8 -17.42 3.69 -6.74
C GLY A 8 -18.25 2.70 -7.56
N VAL A 9 -17.63 1.64 -8.10
CA VAL A 9 -18.29 0.59 -8.88
C VAL A 9 -19.00 -0.44 -7.98
N SER A 10 -18.53 -0.61 -6.74
CA SER A 10 -19.14 -1.54 -5.77
C SER A 10 -19.28 -0.93 -4.39
N CYS A 11 -20.26 -1.41 -3.61
CA CYS A 11 -20.42 -0.98 -2.22
C CYS A 11 -19.32 -1.61 -1.31
N PRO A 12 -18.59 -0.81 -0.50
CA PRO A 12 -17.61 -1.35 0.43
C PRO A 12 -18.26 -2.10 1.60
N GLN A 13 -17.55 -3.08 2.16
CA GLN A 13 -17.97 -3.73 3.39
C GLN A 13 -17.92 -2.76 4.57
N ALA A 14 -18.86 -2.90 5.51
CA ALA A 14 -18.98 -2.00 6.67
C ALA A 14 -17.68 -1.90 7.48
N SER A 15 -16.92 -2.99 7.62
CA SER A 15 -15.65 -3.05 8.36
C SER A 15 -14.52 -2.19 7.76
N ILE A 16 -14.62 -1.82 6.48
CA ILE A 16 -13.60 -1.03 5.76
C ILE A 16 -14.17 0.26 5.16
N TYR A 17 -15.44 0.58 5.44
CA TYR A 17 -16.14 1.72 4.83
C TYR A 17 -15.37 3.04 5.03
N ASN A 18 -14.95 3.31 6.26
CA ASN A 18 -14.18 4.50 6.62
C ASN A 18 -12.85 4.61 5.84
N ILE A 19 -12.16 3.49 5.63
CA ILE A 19 -10.91 3.43 4.86
C ILE A 19 -11.18 3.78 3.41
N ILE A 20 -12.21 3.18 2.79
CA ILE A 20 -12.56 3.42 1.38
C ILE A 20 -12.97 4.88 1.15
N THR A 21 -13.81 5.45 2.03
CA THR A 21 -14.19 6.86 1.96
C THR A 21 -12.99 7.79 2.09
N SER A 22 -12.08 7.48 3.03
CA SER A 22 -10.86 8.29 3.24
C SER A 22 -9.94 8.25 2.03
N ILE A 23 -9.76 7.08 1.40
CA ILE A 23 -9.01 6.95 0.14
C ILE A 23 -9.69 7.79 -0.95
N GLY A 24 -11.01 7.65 -1.11
CA GLY A 24 -11.81 8.41 -2.07
C GLY A 24 -11.64 9.93 -1.94
N GLN A 25 -11.56 10.45 -0.73
CA GLN A 25 -11.29 11.88 -0.47
C GLN A 25 -9.86 12.27 -0.82
N LYS A 26 -8.87 11.43 -0.48
CA LYS A 26 -7.44 11.71 -0.76
C LYS A 26 -7.14 11.69 -2.26
N VAL A 27 -7.76 10.80 -3.03
CA VAL A 27 -7.52 10.73 -4.48
C VAL A 27 -8.03 11.97 -5.23
N GLN A 28 -8.97 12.75 -4.66
CA GLN A 28 -9.41 14.03 -5.25
C GLN A 28 -8.31 15.10 -5.26
N ALA A 29 -7.24 14.93 -4.49
CA ALA A 29 -6.09 15.82 -4.53
C ALA A 29 -5.28 15.68 -5.84
N PHE A 30 -5.48 14.60 -6.59
CA PHE A 30 -4.82 14.35 -7.86
C PHE A 30 -5.74 14.74 -9.02
N LYS A 31 -5.18 15.37 -10.06
CA LYS A 31 -5.91 15.69 -11.30
C LYS A 31 -6.48 14.44 -11.98
N SER A 32 -5.77 13.32 -11.89
CA SER A 32 -6.16 12.02 -12.42
C SER A 32 -5.44 10.93 -11.63
N PHE A 33 -6.08 9.78 -11.43
CA PHE A 33 -5.46 8.63 -10.77
C PHE A 33 -5.90 7.33 -11.45
N GLN A 34 -5.10 6.28 -11.26
CA GLN A 34 -5.45 4.92 -11.65
C GLN A 34 -5.22 4.00 -10.45
N LEU A 35 -6.09 3.00 -10.32
CA LEU A 35 -5.97 1.96 -9.31
C LEU A 35 -5.93 0.60 -10.00
N SER A 36 -4.97 -0.23 -9.62
CA SER A 36 -4.85 -1.58 -10.12
C SER A 36 -4.58 -2.56 -8.99
N HIS A 37 -5.16 -3.74 -9.09
CA HIS A 37 -4.83 -4.85 -8.21
C HIS A 37 -3.69 -5.64 -8.84
N VAL A 38 -2.56 -5.73 -8.13
CA VAL A 38 -1.36 -6.43 -8.59
C VAL A 38 -1.07 -7.66 -7.72
N LYS A 39 -0.38 -8.65 -8.30
CA LYS A 39 0.10 -9.81 -7.55
C LYS A 39 1.08 -9.35 -6.46
N ARG A 40 1.09 -10.06 -5.33
CA ARG A 40 2.03 -9.81 -4.21
C ARG A 40 3.49 -9.74 -4.64
N THR A 41 3.91 -10.54 -5.62
CA THR A 41 5.29 -10.53 -6.15
C THR A 41 5.66 -9.23 -6.85
N ARG A 42 4.69 -8.53 -7.43
CA ARG A 42 4.85 -7.23 -8.11
C ARG A 42 4.74 -6.04 -7.15
N ASN A 43 4.45 -6.29 -5.88
CA ASN A 43 4.43 -5.27 -4.81
C ASN A 43 5.09 -5.85 -3.56
N ARG A 44 6.20 -6.56 -3.77
CA ARG A 44 6.93 -7.28 -2.72
C ARG A 44 7.47 -6.33 -1.64
N PRO A 45 8.01 -5.14 -1.97
CA PRO A 45 8.47 -4.19 -0.96
C PRO A 45 7.36 -3.78 0.02
N ALA A 46 6.19 -3.34 -0.47
CA ALA A 46 5.08 -2.95 0.40
C ALA A 46 4.62 -4.10 1.29
N HIS A 47 4.65 -5.34 0.78
CA HIS A 47 4.31 -6.50 1.58
C HIS A 47 5.30 -6.76 2.71
N ILE A 48 6.60 -6.71 2.43
CA ILE A 48 7.66 -6.90 3.44
C ILE A 48 7.56 -5.82 4.52
N LEU A 49 7.34 -4.57 4.11
CA LEU A 49 7.16 -3.45 5.05
C LEU A 49 5.93 -3.67 5.95
N ALA A 50 4.79 -4.07 5.38
CA ALA A 50 3.59 -4.37 6.17
C ALA A 50 3.80 -5.54 7.16
N GLN A 51 4.53 -6.58 6.73
CA GLN A 51 4.87 -7.71 7.59
C GLN A 51 5.82 -7.30 8.73
N HIS A 52 6.79 -6.44 8.46
CA HIS A 52 7.70 -5.91 9.47
C HIS A 52 6.96 -5.01 10.48
N ALA A 53 6.15 -4.06 9.99
CA ALA A 53 5.37 -3.13 10.79
C ALA A 53 4.39 -3.81 11.74
N LYS A 54 3.85 -4.99 11.37
CA LYS A 54 2.95 -5.78 12.22
C LYS A 54 3.56 -6.11 13.61
N ASN A 55 4.89 -6.22 13.70
CA ASN A 55 5.59 -6.58 14.94
C ASN A 55 6.21 -5.37 15.65
N ILE A 56 5.96 -4.15 15.18
CA ILE A 56 6.46 -2.91 15.80
C ILE A 56 5.36 -2.35 16.70
N ASN A 57 5.65 -2.22 18.00
CA ASN A 57 4.68 -1.75 18.99
C ASN A 57 4.50 -0.23 19.02
N ASN A 58 5.47 0.53 18.50
CA ASN A 58 5.45 1.99 18.54
C ASN A 58 5.81 2.58 17.18
N TYR A 59 7.10 2.80 16.94
CA TYR A 59 7.57 3.45 15.72
C TYR A 59 9.02 3.07 15.47
N VAL A 60 9.36 2.88 14.19
CA VAL A 60 10.73 2.68 13.71
C VAL A 60 10.89 3.55 12.47
N THR A 61 12.05 4.21 12.35
CA THR A 61 12.41 5.02 11.20
C THR A 61 13.83 4.71 10.75
N TRP A 62 14.08 4.85 9.45
CA TRP A 62 15.38 4.65 8.83
C TRP A 62 15.72 5.94 8.09
N ILE A 63 16.90 6.49 8.33
CA ILE A 63 17.31 7.79 7.75
C ILE A 63 18.35 7.57 6.65
N GLU A 64 19.43 6.84 6.95
CA GLU A 64 20.57 6.70 6.05
C GLU A 64 20.67 5.30 5.43
N GLU A 65 20.37 4.26 6.20
CA GLU A 65 20.55 2.88 5.76
C GLU A 65 19.23 2.13 5.69
N ASN A 66 19.10 1.30 4.65
CA ASN A 66 18.00 0.35 4.56
C ASN A 66 18.30 -0.88 5.41
N PRO A 67 17.31 -1.48 6.07
CA PRO A 67 17.52 -2.76 6.74
C PRO A 67 17.87 -3.86 5.74
N ALA A 68 18.83 -4.71 6.08
CA ALA A 68 19.28 -5.83 5.24
C ALA A 68 18.12 -6.75 4.77
N PHE A 69 17.06 -6.91 5.58
CA PHE A 69 15.90 -7.73 5.19
C PHE A 69 15.08 -7.14 4.04
N PHE A 70 15.20 -5.82 3.79
CA PHE A 70 14.43 -5.07 2.81
C PHE A 70 15.20 -4.80 1.52
N GLU A 71 16.53 -4.71 1.58
CA GLU A 71 17.38 -4.33 0.44
C GLU A 71 17.15 -5.17 -0.82
N SER A 72 17.08 -6.49 -0.68
CA SER A 72 16.88 -7.38 -1.83
C SER A 72 15.54 -7.17 -2.55
N ALA A 73 14.50 -6.78 -1.81
CA ALA A 73 13.19 -6.48 -2.39
C ALA A 73 13.18 -5.12 -3.07
N LEU A 74 13.88 -4.14 -2.49
CA LEU A 74 14.03 -2.81 -3.06
C LEU A 74 14.83 -2.85 -4.38
N ALA A 75 15.93 -3.60 -4.43
CA ALA A 75 16.73 -3.77 -5.64
C ALA A 75 15.93 -4.37 -6.82
N GLN A 76 14.97 -5.25 -6.51
CA GLN A 76 14.08 -5.86 -7.52
C GLN A 76 12.95 -4.92 -7.97
N ASP A 77 12.62 -3.90 -7.17
CA ASP A 77 11.55 -2.93 -7.47
C ASP A 77 12.01 -1.89 -8.51
N VAL A 78 13.29 -1.49 -8.46
CA VAL A 78 13.89 -0.52 -9.39
C VAL A 78 14.02 -1.07 -10.81
N LEU A 79 14.04 -2.39 -10.97
CA LEU A 79 14.24 -3.08 -12.26
C LEU A 79 12.92 -3.39 -13.00
N LEU A 80 11.77 -2.89 -12.52
CA LEU A 80 10.43 -3.13 -13.08
C LEU A 80 9.91 -2.02 -13.98
#